data_AF-A0A1H3WRN5-F1
#
_entry.id   AF-A0A1H3WRN5-F1
#
_cell.length_a   1.000
_cell.length_b   1.000
_cell.length_c   1.000
_cell.angle_alpha   90.00
_cell.angle_beta   90.00
_cell.angle_gamma   90.00
#
_symmetry.space_group_name_H-M   'P 1'
#
loop_
_entity.id
_entity.type
_entity.pdbx_description
1 polymer ?
#
loop_
_entity_poly.entity_id
_entity_poly.type
_entity_poly.pdbx_seq_one_letter_code
_entity_poly.pdbx_strand_id
1 'polypeptide(L)'
;MKHYMSNFKISLLLMTFMATFLFGVTSCKESDSSGGTPKITSVTNTDPNNQITYGKIGAGSLIVIRGENLGGTQKVYINDQEVWFNTTMNTDHSIIVQIPTEDDGFVLTAFDSNLKDEIRVITSGGIATYTFKITAPYPSVTSVISKFPRNAGDWVTVIGQNLVDIDRIFITSLTTDEIYASSATEIGGSQAEVTEYEITKQEHRKADSGKGYVTDSEMKFKIPEMSFDGGTLVIECAAGNVLYPFTLSLAPPEILKVSTDMPIAGEELIITGKNFVQVDEIKIGDKVVNAEDFEVDEACENISITFKEYMKPSTDATPLLSVTTGGGVVTTGFYNYSTIIYGFEDGQATNNGWGGDPSYETTDGSTAPFTCDGNFAHFNIPAEGQQWWGTMIYYRKDWSGNSFPLPSFDVIPADAPAEKIYLAMEVYNIGSDYNKFDAEGVPTFTGYLRYMIQPLDDSENQYDNFKDWVPDGYPTKPVFETKILADADGNAFEGKWYRHVLPLSKFNCYAGKTYSEIVTTGLNQFRIQSINQGTVVGKIDFCLDNIRIIYIP
;
A
#
# COMPACT_ATOMS: atom_id res chain seq x y z
N MET A 1 -80.09 10.25 -92.32
CA MET A 1 -79.90 9.42 -91.10
C MET A 1 -79.49 8.01 -91.49
N LYS A 2 -78.17 7.75 -91.58
CA LYS A 2 -77.51 6.41 -91.54
C LYS A 2 -75.98 6.52 -91.67
N HIS A 3 -75.40 7.71 -91.44
CA HIS A 3 -73.98 8.00 -91.66
C HIS A 3 -73.13 8.14 -90.37
N TYR A 4 -73.64 7.78 -89.19
CA TYR A 4 -72.97 8.13 -87.93
C TYR A 4 -72.76 7.02 -86.89
N MET A 5 -73.07 5.76 -87.18
CA MET A 5 -73.06 4.70 -86.12
C MET A 5 -72.09 3.54 -86.33
N SER A 6 -71.34 3.46 -87.44
CA SER A 6 -70.39 2.35 -87.66
C SER A 6 -68.93 2.67 -87.29
N ASN A 7 -68.52 3.95 -87.30
CA ASN A 7 -67.13 4.35 -87.00
C ASN A 7 -66.87 4.57 -85.50
N PHE A 8 -67.92 4.58 -84.67
CA PHE A 8 -67.80 4.87 -83.24
C PHE A 8 -67.31 3.67 -82.41
N LYS A 9 -67.57 2.42 -82.85
CA LYS A 9 -67.17 1.22 -82.09
C LYS A 9 -65.75 0.72 -82.41
N ILE A 10 -65.21 1.04 -83.59
CA ILE A 10 -63.82 0.70 -83.96
C ILE A 10 -62.85 1.77 -83.45
N SER A 11 -63.28 3.04 -83.41
CA SER A 11 -62.50 4.13 -82.82
C SER A 11 -62.37 4.00 -81.30
N LEU A 12 -63.38 3.44 -80.60
CA LEU A 12 -63.32 3.28 -79.15
C LEU A 12 -62.43 2.10 -78.73
N LEU A 13 -62.32 1.04 -79.56
CA LEU A 13 -61.50 -0.14 -79.28
C LEU A 13 -60.00 0.09 -79.59
N LEU A 14 -59.67 0.92 -80.58
CA LEU A 14 -58.28 1.32 -80.84
C LEU A 14 -57.73 2.36 -79.84
N MET A 15 -58.61 3.16 -79.23
CA MET A 15 -58.19 4.15 -78.23
C MET A 15 -57.92 3.52 -76.85
N THR A 16 -58.51 2.35 -76.56
CA THR A 16 -58.25 1.61 -75.31
C THR A 16 -56.95 0.78 -75.38
N PHE A 17 -56.49 0.39 -76.57
CA PHE A 17 -55.24 -0.36 -76.74
C PHE A 17 -53.99 0.55 -76.74
N MET A 18 -54.16 1.85 -77.00
CA MET A 18 -53.10 2.87 -76.95
C MET A 18 -52.87 3.43 -75.52
N ALA A 19 -53.83 3.24 -74.61
CA ALA A 19 -53.80 3.81 -73.25
C ALA A 19 -53.23 2.85 -72.18
N THR A 20 -53.04 1.56 -72.50
CA THR A 20 -52.42 0.57 -71.60
C THR A 20 -50.90 0.43 -71.78
N PHE A 21 -50.27 1.33 -72.56
CA PHE A 21 -48.82 1.33 -72.81
C PHE A 21 -48.07 2.45 -72.06
N LEU A 22 -48.69 3.11 -71.07
CA LEU A 22 -48.16 4.34 -70.45
C LEU A 22 -47.87 4.30 -68.94
N PHE A 23 -47.85 3.13 -68.29
CA PHE A 23 -47.29 2.99 -66.94
C PHE A 23 -46.51 1.68 -66.81
N GLY A 24 -45.18 1.78 -66.81
CA GLY A 24 -44.34 0.66 -66.34
C GLY A 24 -43.02 0.38 -67.05
N VAL A 25 -42.44 1.29 -67.84
CA VAL A 25 -41.00 1.24 -68.12
C VAL A 25 -40.40 2.63 -67.95
N THR A 26 -39.96 2.92 -66.73
CA THR A 26 -38.85 3.87 -66.56
C THR A 26 -37.67 3.16 -67.19
N SER A 27 -37.42 3.47 -68.47
CA SER A 27 -36.15 3.20 -69.11
C SER A 27 -35.09 3.87 -68.25
N CYS A 28 -34.15 3.11 -67.72
CA CYS A 28 -32.83 3.65 -67.44
C CYS A 28 -32.46 4.47 -68.66
N LYS A 29 -32.20 5.76 -68.46
CA LYS A 29 -31.18 6.38 -69.30
C LYS A 29 -29.93 5.58 -68.98
N GLU A 30 -29.45 4.79 -69.93
CA GLU A 30 -28.00 4.67 -70.07
C GLU A 30 -27.51 6.10 -70.33
N SER A 31 -27.33 6.85 -69.25
CA SER A 31 -26.34 7.90 -69.27
C SER A 31 -25.03 7.14 -69.33
N ASP A 32 -24.42 7.14 -70.50
CA ASP A 32 -22.98 6.94 -70.65
C ASP A 32 -22.33 7.62 -69.44
N SER A 33 -21.84 6.82 -68.50
CA SER A 33 -21.15 7.33 -67.33
C SER A 33 -19.82 7.87 -67.84
N SER A 34 -19.83 9.13 -68.28
CA SER A 34 -18.64 9.94 -68.38
C SER A 34 -18.03 9.96 -67.00
N GLY A 35 -17.07 9.06 -66.75
CA GLY A 35 -16.40 8.90 -65.48
C GLY A 35 -15.77 10.22 -65.07
N GLY A 36 -16.44 10.93 -64.16
CA GLY A 36 -15.91 12.12 -63.53
C GLY A 36 -14.74 11.75 -62.63
N THR A 37 -13.86 12.71 -62.37
CA THR A 37 -12.77 12.52 -61.40
C THR A 37 -13.40 12.25 -60.02
N PRO A 38 -13.03 11.16 -59.33
CA PRO A 38 -13.57 10.86 -58.01
C PRO A 38 -13.14 11.95 -57.01
N LYS A 39 -14.02 12.24 -56.04
CA LYS A 39 -13.74 13.21 -54.99
C LYS A 39 -14.32 12.72 -53.67
N ILE A 40 -13.53 12.74 -52.60
CA ILE A 40 -13.98 12.47 -51.24
C ILE A 40 -14.31 13.82 -50.57
N THR A 41 -15.52 13.96 -50.03
CA THR A 41 -15.97 15.18 -49.36
C THR A 41 -15.95 15.05 -47.84
N SER A 42 -16.20 13.86 -47.29
CA SER A 42 -16.16 13.61 -45.85
C SER A 42 -16.09 12.11 -45.55
N VAL A 43 -15.67 11.78 -44.32
CA VAL A 43 -15.69 10.42 -43.77
C VAL A 43 -16.42 10.48 -42.44
N THR A 44 -17.46 9.66 -42.26
CA THR A 44 -18.26 9.63 -41.01
C THR A 44 -18.48 8.21 -40.50
N ASN A 45 -19.06 8.07 -39.31
CA ASN A 45 -19.50 6.78 -38.79
C ASN A 45 -20.83 6.43 -39.48
N THR A 46 -21.33 5.23 -39.20
CA THR A 46 -22.65 4.78 -39.61
C THR A 46 -23.80 5.40 -38.80
N ASP A 47 -23.52 6.03 -37.66
CA ASP A 47 -24.50 6.84 -36.93
C ASP A 47 -24.63 8.23 -37.60
N PRO A 48 -25.80 8.56 -38.18
CA PRO A 48 -26.02 9.85 -38.84
C PRO A 48 -25.99 11.06 -37.90
N ASN A 49 -26.12 10.86 -36.57
CA ASN A 49 -26.08 11.95 -35.59
C ASN A 49 -24.67 12.23 -35.04
N ASN A 50 -23.68 11.38 -35.37
CA ASN A 50 -22.34 11.45 -34.81
C ASN A 50 -21.34 11.84 -35.92
N GLN A 51 -21.12 13.15 -36.11
CA GLN A 51 -20.03 13.63 -36.95
C GLN A 51 -18.70 13.25 -36.29
N ILE A 52 -17.87 12.53 -37.03
CA ILE A 52 -16.55 12.15 -36.55
C ILE A 52 -15.65 13.38 -36.54
N THR A 53 -15.06 13.66 -35.39
CA THR A 53 -13.89 14.55 -35.31
C THR A 53 -12.65 13.79 -35.79
N TYR A 54 -11.86 14.43 -36.67
CA TYR A 54 -10.61 13.88 -37.20
C TYR A 54 -9.77 13.23 -36.08
N GLY A 55 -9.37 11.97 -36.27
CA GLY A 55 -8.51 11.26 -35.30
C GLY A 55 -9.22 10.66 -34.08
N LYS A 56 -10.54 10.42 -34.11
CA LYS A 56 -11.29 9.72 -33.03
C LYS A 56 -12.03 8.46 -33.51
N ILE A 57 -11.37 7.66 -34.35
CA ILE A 57 -11.90 6.37 -34.82
C ILE A 57 -10.85 5.30 -34.65
N GLY A 58 -11.19 4.25 -33.91
CA GLY A 58 -10.34 3.06 -33.77
C GLY A 58 -10.51 2.05 -34.89
N ALA A 59 -9.54 1.16 -35.00
CA ALA A 59 -9.62 -0.02 -35.86
C ALA A 59 -10.88 -0.87 -35.60
N GLY A 60 -11.36 -1.59 -36.61
CA GLY A 60 -12.61 -2.36 -36.53
C GLY A 60 -13.90 -1.57 -36.74
N SER A 61 -13.84 -0.23 -36.71
CA SER A 61 -15.00 0.64 -36.88
C SER A 61 -15.54 0.64 -38.31
N LEU A 62 -16.87 0.71 -38.46
CA LEU A 62 -17.53 0.83 -39.76
C LEU A 62 -17.65 2.32 -40.14
N ILE A 63 -17.03 2.71 -41.25
CA ILE A 63 -17.01 4.08 -41.74
C ILE A 63 -17.76 4.22 -43.07
N VAL A 64 -18.24 5.43 -43.33
CA VAL A 64 -18.88 5.84 -44.57
C VAL A 64 -18.03 6.94 -45.21
N ILE A 65 -17.40 6.62 -46.35
CA ILE A 65 -16.67 7.57 -47.18
C ILE A 65 -17.69 8.21 -48.12
N ARG A 66 -17.91 9.53 -48.02
CA ARG A 66 -18.85 10.27 -48.87
C ARG A 66 -18.12 11.10 -49.91
N GLY A 67 -18.74 11.27 -51.08
CA GLY A 67 -18.09 11.95 -52.19
C GLY A 67 -18.93 12.06 -53.46
N GLU A 68 -18.25 12.24 -54.58
CA GLU A 68 -18.80 12.33 -55.93
C GLU A 68 -18.01 11.39 -56.87
N ASN A 69 -18.69 10.80 -57.86
CA ASN A 69 -18.11 9.87 -58.85
C ASN A 69 -17.43 8.64 -58.22
N LEU A 70 -17.96 8.13 -57.10
CA LEU A 70 -17.41 6.97 -56.37
C LEU A 70 -17.97 5.62 -56.87
N GLY A 71 -18.96 5.62 -57.78
CA GLY A 71 -19.69 4.41 -58.16
C GLY A 71 -18.81 3.36 -58.84
N GLY A 72 -17.78 3.81 -59.56
CA GLY A 72 -16.79 2.97 -60.23
C GLY A 72 -15.58 2.58 -59.37
N THR A 73 -15.70 2.55 -58.04
CA THR A 73 -14.60 2.19 -57.13
C THR A 73 -14.10 0.77 -57.39
N GLN A 74 -12.80 0.64 -57.59
CA GLN A 74 -12.09 -0.63 -57.79
C GLN A 74 -11.32 -1.04 -56.53
N LYS A 75 -10.70 -0.06 -55.85
CA LYS A 75 -9.88 -0.30 -54.66
C LYS A 75 -10.03 0.82 -53.65
N VAL A 76 -9.98 0.46 -52.37
CA VAL A 76 -9.85 1.40 -51.26
C VAL A 76 -8.58 1.04 -50.49
N TYR A 77 -7.80 2.05 -50.15
CA TYR A 77 -6.64 1.93 -49.29
C TYR A 77 -6.84 2.80 -48.05
N ILE A 78 -6.46 2.29 -46.89
CA ILE A 78 -6.35 3.06 -45.65
C ILE A 78 -4.95 2.80 -45.10
N ASN A 79 -4.21 3.85 -44.74
CA ASN A 79 -2.81 3.72 -44.32
C ASN A 79 -1.97 2.92 -45.32
N ASP A 80 -2.13 3.23 -46.62
CA ASP A 80 -1.50 2.53 -47.76
C ASP A 80 -1.79 1.02 -47.89
N GLN A 81 -2.69 0.46 -47.09
CA GLN A 81 -3.07 -0.95 -47.10
C GLN A 81 -4.42 -1.13 -47.78
N GLU A 82 -4.54 -2.10 -48.69
CA GLU A 82 -5.79 -2.38 -49.41
C GLU A 82 -6.84 -2.92 -48.45
N VAL A 83 -8.01 -2.27 -48.42
CA VAL A 83 -9.12 -2.60 -47.55
C VAL A 83 -10.31 -3.09 -48.37
N TRP A 84 -10.94 -4.17 -47.90
CA TRP A 84 -12.13 -4.71 -48.53
C TRP A 84 -13.34 -3.79 -48.32
N PHE A 85 -14.16 -3.67 -49.36
CA PHE A 85 -15.44 -2.96 -49.31
C PHE A 85 -16.49 -3.75 -50.09
N ASN A 86 -17.76 -3.60 -49.72
CA ASN A 86 -18.85 -4.25 -50.43
C ASN A 86 -19.28 -3.42 -51.66
N THR A 87 -18.96 -3.90 -52.86
CA THR A 87 -19.33 -3.25 -54.13
C THR A 87 -20.84 -3.13 -54.32
N THR A 88 -21.66 -4.02 -53.74
CA THR A 88 -23.12 -3.94 -53.86
C THR A 88 -23.74 -2.82 -53.00
N MET A 89 -23.01 -2.35 -51.98
CA MET A 89 -23.40 -1.23 -51.13
C MET A 89 -22.77 0.09 -51.61
N ASN A 90 -21.90 0.03 -52.61
CA ASN A 90 -21.29 1.21 -53.19
C ASN A 90 -22.31 1.99 -54.02
N THR A 91 -22.32 3.31 -53.86
CA THR A 91 -23.11 4.21 -54.70
C THR A 91 -22.18 5.23 -55.34
N ASP A 92 -22.71 6.05 -56.24
CA ASP A 92 -21.91 7.14 -56.81
C ASP A 92 -21.45 8.18 -55.77
N HIS A 93 -22.03 8.17 -54.58
CA HIS A 93 -21.81 9.17 -53.54
C HIS A 93 -21.28 8.60 -52.22
N SER A 94 -21.18 7.27 -52.07
CA SER A 94 -20.82 6.66 -50.79
C SER A 94 -20.19 5.28 -50.92
N ILE A 95 -19.12 5.05 -50.16
CA ILE A 95 -18.51 3.73 -49.96
C ILE A 95 -18.56 3.41 -48.46
N ILE A 96 -19.05 2.22 -48.12
CA ILE A 96 -19.05 1.73 -46.73
C ILE A 96 -17.90 0.75 -46.59
N VAL A 97 -17.04 1.00 -45.60
CA VAL A 97 -15.80 0.25 -45.37
C VAL A 97 -15.66 -0.03 -43.89
N GLN A 98 -15.31 -1.26 -43.53
CA GLN A 98 -14.87 -1.55 -42.17
C GLN A 98 -13.36 -1.32 -42.11
N ILE A 99 -12.90 -0.50 -41.17
CA ILE A 99 -11.47 -0.35 -40.90
C ILE A 99 -10.99 -1.72 -40.41
N PRO A 100 -10.02 -2.36 -41.09
CA PRO A 100 -9.52 -3.66 -40.66
C PRO A 100 -8.98 -3.59 -39.24
N THR A 101 -9.02 -4.73 -38.56
CA THR A 101 -8.40 -4.83 -37.25
C THR A 101 -6.95 -5.24 -37.38
N GLU A 102 -6.21 -5.01 -36.33
CA GLU A 102 -4.80 -5.33 -36.22
C GLU A 102 -4.57 -6.85 -36.26
N ASP A 103 -5.59 -7.62 -35.86
CA ASP A 103 -5.67 -9.09 -36.02
C ASP A 103 -5.61 -9.52 -37.49
N ASP A 104 -6.10 -8.68 -38.40
CA ASP A 104 -6.09 -8.91 -39.85
C ASP A 104 -4.74 -8.51 -40.49
N GLY A 105 -3.75 -8.12 -39.68
CA GLY A 105 -2.44 -7.65 -40.12
C GLY A 105 -2.40 -6.17 -40.51
N PHE A 106 -3.43 -5.41 -40.15
CA PHE A 106 -3.54 -3.98 -40.46
C PHE A 106 -2.63 -3.14 -39.57
N VAL A 107 -1.66 -2.44 -40.16
CA VAL A 107 -0.68 -1.64 -39.45
C VAL A 107 -1.16 -0.20 -39.33
N LEU A 108 -1.14 0.34 -38.12
CA LEU A 108 -1.47 1.75 -37.86
C LEU A 108 -0.25 2.64 -38.15
N THR A 109 -0.47 3.85 -38.65
CA THR A 109 0.56 4.87 -38.93
C THR A 109 1.35 5.27 -37.70
N ALA A 110 0.74 5.17 -36.51
CA ALA A 110 1.43 5.34 -35.24
C ALA A 110 2.52 4.27 -34.97
N PHE A 111 2.55 3.17 -35.73
CA PHE A 111 3.44 2.01 -35.53
C PHE A 111 4.35 1.75 -36.75
N ASP A 112 4.09 2.40 -37.90
CA ASP A 112 4.96 2.41 -39.09
C ASP A 112 4.87 3.78 -39.78
N SER A 113 5.95 4.55 -39.68
CA SER A 113 6.06 5.90 -40.24
C SER A 113 6.15 5.95 -41.77
N ASN A 114 6.29 4.79 -42.45
CA ASN A 114 6.23 4.74 -43.91
C ASN A 114 4.80 4.80 -44.45
N LEU A 115 3.81 4.53 -43.60
CA LEU A 115 2.39 4.62 -43.94
C LEU A 115 1.91 6.07 -43.85
N LYS A 116 0.88 6.40 -44.63
CA LYS A 116 0.28 7.74 -44.64
C LYS A 116 -1.05 7.75 -43.92
N ASP A 117 -1.32 8.78 -43.13
CA ASP A 117 -2.65 9.08 -42.58
C ASP A 117 -3.61 9.52 -43.70
N GLU A 118 -3.95 8.61 -44.61
CA GLU A 118 -4.86 8.86 -45.72
C GLU A 118 -5.78 7.67 -46.03
N ILE A 119 -7.01 8.00 -46.44
CA ILE A 119 -7.85 7.12 -47.24
C ILE A 119 -7.62 7.46 -48.71
N ARG A 120 -7.35 6.43 -49.52
CA ARG A 120 -7.20 6.55 -50.97
C ARG A 120 -8.17 5.63 -51.70
N VAL A 121 -9.02 6.21 -52.55
CA VAL A 121 -10.00 5.51 -53.37
C VAL A 121 -9.55 5.55 -54.83
N ILE A 122 -9.46 4.39 -55.46
CA ILE A 122 -9.16 4.24 -56.89
C ILE A 122 -10.44 3.83 -57.60
N THR A 123 -10.86 4.64 -58.58
CA THR A 123 -12.02 4.37 -59.44
C THR A 123 -11.59 4.21 -60.89
N SER A 124 -12.50 3.81 -61.78
CA SER A 124 -12.27 3.84 -63.23
C SER A 124 -12.01 5.26 -63.78
N GLY A 125 -12.39 6.32 -63.05
CA GLY A 125 -12.24 7.72 -63.45
C GLY A 125 -11.03 8.45 -62.86
N GLY A 126 -10.27 7.82 -61.95
CA GLY A 126 -9.10 8.43 -61.32
C GLY A 126 -8.91 8.03 -59.84
N ILE A 127 -8.12 8.83 -59.12
CA ILE A 127 -7.77 8.60 -57.71
C ILE A 127 -8.27 9.79 -56.87
N ALA A 128 -8.91 9.49 -55.74
CA ALA A 128 -9.25 10.47 -54.71
C ALA A 128 -8.53 10.12 -53.40
N THR A 129 -7.97 11.12 -52.73
CA THR A 129 -7.34 10.96 -51.41
C THR A 129 -8.04 11.86 -50.38
N TYR A 130 -8.02 11.43 -49.13
CA TYR A 130 -8.58 12.16 -48.00
C TYR A 130 -7.71 11.90 -46.77
N THR A 131 -7.17 12.97 -46.18
CA THR A 131 -6.38 12.86 -44.95
C THR A 131 -7.25 12.25 -43.85
N PHE A 132 -6.77 11.21 -43.19
CA PHE A 132 -7.54 10.43 -42.23
C PHE A 132 -6.61 9.62 -41.34
N LYS A 133 -6.65 9.87 -40.04
CA LYS A 133 -5.85 9.15 -39.05
C LYS A 133 -6.73 8.21 -38.22
N ILE A 134 -6.26 6.98 -38.03
CA ILE A 134 -6.87 5.99 -37.15
C ILE A 134 -6.22 6.10 -35.78
N THR A 135 -7.02 6.10 -34.72
CA THR A 135 -6.49 6.16 -33.35
C THR A 135 -5.71 4.91 -33.02
N ALA A 136 -4.63 5.10 -32.27
CA ALA A 136 -3.97 4.02 -31.55
C ALA A 136 -4.91 3.38 -30.52
N PRO A 137 -4.54 2.22 -29.96
CA PRO A 137 -5.25 1.62 -28.84
C PRO A 137 -5.34 2.54 -27.61
N TYR A 138 -6.31 2.28 -26.73
CA TYR A 138 -6.59 3.14 -25.57
C TYR A 138 -5.37 3.24 -24.63
N PRO A 139 -5.05 4.43 -24.09
CA PRO A 139 -3.90 4.63 -23.22
C PRO A 139 -4.14 4.11 -21.81
N SER A 140 -3.08 3.68 -21.13
CA SER A 140 -3.10 3.33 -19.71
C SER A 140 -1.81 3.75 -19.03
N VAL A 141 -1.88 4.06 -17.73
CA VAL A 141 -0.72 4.32 -16.88
C VAL A 141 -0.62 3.23 -15.84
N THR A 142 0.56 2.65 -15.73
CA THR A 142 0.89 1.62 -14.75
C THR A 142 1.55 2.21 -13.52
N SER A 143 2.40 3.22 -13.70
CA SER A 143 3.16 3.81 -12.59
C SER A 143 3.53 5.27 -12.85
N VAL A 144 3.56 6.05 -11.77
CA VAL A 144 4.08 7.42 -11.74
C VAL A 144 5.17 7.49 -10.68
N ILE A 145 6.41 7.71 -11.12
CA ILE A 145 7.63 7.58 -10.32
C ILE A 145 8.25 8.95 -10.09
N SER A 146 8.42 9.29 -8.82
CA SER A 146 9.18 10.45 -8.34
C SER A 146 9.42 10.35 -6.82
N LYS A 147 10.33 11.19 -6.31
CA LYS A 147 10.57 11.34 -4.87
C LYS A 147 9.58 12.34 -4.26
N PHE A 148 9.11 12.07 -3.05
CA PHE A 148 8.30 12.99 -2.26
C PHE A 148 9.17 13.83 -1.28
N PRO A 149 8.72 15.04 -0.89
CA PRO A 149 7.61 15.78 -1.49
C PRO A 149 7.99 16.25 -2.90
N ARG A 150 6.99 16.32 -3.79
CA ARG A 150 7.16 16.75 -5.18
C ARG A 150 6.97 18.26 -5.26
N ASN A 151 7.89 18.95 -5.92
CA ASN A 151 7.87 20.40 -6.06
C ASN A 151 7.66 20.80 -7.52
N ALA A 152 7.12 22.00 -7.73
CA ALA A 152 7.07 22.59 -9.07
C ALA A 152 8.49 22.63 -9.67
N GLY A 153 8.61 22.21 -10.94
CA GLY A 153 9.88 22.08 -11.63
C GLY A 153 10.53 20.70 -11.54
N ASP A 154 10.09 19.81 -10.64
CA ASP A 154 10.62 18.44 -10.56
C ASP A 154 10.16 17.61 -11.77
N TRP A 155 11.02 16.69 -12.22
CA TRP A 155 10.67 15.72 -13.25
C TRP A 155 10.01 14.49 -12.63
N VAL A 156 8.87 14.10 -13.20
CA VAL A 156 8.13 12.88 -12.86
C VAL A 156 8.12 11.95 -14.05
N THR A 157 8.40 10.66 -13.82
CA THR A 157 8.34 9.65 -14.87
C THR A 157 7.00 8.94 -14.83
N VAL A 158 6.37 8.78 -15.99
CA VAL A 158 5.11 8.05 -16.17
C VAL A 158 5.39 6.85 -17.06
N ILE A 159 5.04 5.67 -16.57
CA ILE A 159 5.18 4.39 -17.28
C ILE A 159 3.79 3.85 -17.54
N GLY A 160 3.55 3.42 -18.77
CA GLY A 160 2.25 2.92 -19.19
C GLY A 160 2.27 2.31 -20.58
N GLN A 161 1.10 2.28 -21.21
CA GLN A 161 0.91 1.79 -22.56
C GLN A 161 0.11 2.78 -23.40
N ASN A 162 0.42 2.81 -24.69
CA ASN A 162 -0.27 3.61 -25.71
C ASN A 162 -0.37 5.11 -25.36
N LEU A 163 0.61 5.67 -24.64
CA LEU A 163 0.73 7.11 -24.41
C LEU A 163 1.27 7.77 -25.69
N VAL A 164 0.44 7.80 -26.72
CA VAL A 164 0.72 8.32 -28.06
C VAL A 164 -0.35 9.32 -28.45
N ASP A 165 -0.05 10.21 -29.41
CA ASP A 165 -0.97 11.25 -29.87
C ASP A 165 -1.58 12.04 -28.70
N ILE A 166 -0.72 12.50 -27.79
CA ILE A 166 -1.10 13.28 -26.62
C ILE A 166 -1.52 14.68 -27.07
N ASP A 167 -2.78 15.02 -26.80
CA ASP A 167 -3.36 16.33 -27.08
C ASP A 167 -3.04 17.32 -25.93
N ARG A 168 -3.12 16.84 -24.68
CA ARG A 168 -3.02 17.67 -23.48
C ARG A 168 -2.58 16.88 -22.26
N ILE A 169 -1.83 17.53 -21.37
CA ILE A 169 -1.50 16.97 -20.05
C ILE A 169 -1.74 18.06 -19.00
N PHE A 170 -2.49 17.71 -17.96
CA PHE A 170 -2.71 18.61 -16.84
C PHE A 170 -2.98 17.84 -15.55
N ILE A 171 -2.80 18.52 -14.42
CA ILE A 171 -3.22 18.02 -13.12
C ILE A 171 -4.47 18.79 -12.71
N THR A 172 -5.50 18.10 -12.24
CA THR A 172 -6.72 18.73 -11.69
C THR A 172 -6.84 18.45 -10.20
N SER A 173 -7.46 19.38 -9.47
CA SER A 173 -7.78 19.23 -8.05
C SER A 173 -8.86 18.18 -7.76
N LEU A 174 -9.56 17.69 -8.79
CA LEU A 174 -10.57 16.65 -8.63
C LEU A 174 -9.93 15.27 -8.49
N THR A 175 -10.53 14.44 -7.65
CA THR A 175 -10.24 13.01 -7.56
C THR A 175 -10.80 12.25 -8.77
N THR A 176 -10.27 11.04 -9.03
CA THR A 176 -10.78 10.20 -10.12
C THR A 176 -12.27 9.92 -10.00
N ASP A 177 -12.75 9.69 -8.76
CA ASP A 177 -14.15 9.39 -8.48
C ASP A 177 -15.07 10.58 -8.78
N GLU A 178 -14.65 11.79 -8.43
CA GLU A 178 -15.39 13.01 -8.76
C GLU A 178 -15.47 13.23 -10.28
N ILE A 179 -14.39 12.93 -11.01
CA ILE A 179 -14.37 13.03 -12.47
C ILE A 179 -15.36 12.03 -13.07
N TYR A 180 -15.33 10.76 -12.67
CA TYR A 180 -16.26 9.73 -13.14
C TYR A 180 -17.72 10.05 -12.82
N ALA A 181 -17.98 10.69 -11.67
CA ALA A 181 -19.33 11.07 -11.27
C ALA A 181 -19.90 12.28 -12.04
N SER A 182 -19.04 13.14 -12.59
CA SER A 182 -19.45 14.43 -13.14
C SER A 182 -20.34 14.36 -14.39
N SER A 183 -20.30 13.26 -15.15
CA SER A 183 -20.93 13.11 -16.49
C SER A 183 -20.61 14.23 -17.49
N ALA A 184 -19.67 15.11 -17.14
CA ALA A 184 -19.31 16.28 -17.92
C ALA A 184 -18.39 15.88 -19.08
N THR A 185 -18.54 16.56 -20.22
CA THR A 185 -17.69 16.35 -21.40
C THR A 185 -16.30 16.94 -21.23
N GLU A 186 -16.13 17.93 -20.34
CA GLU A 186 -14.85 18.52 -19.98
C GLU A 186 -14.57 18.27 -18.49
N ILE A 187 -13.33 17.91 -18.18
CA ILE A 187 -12.89 17.74 -16.80
C ILE A 187 -12.79 19.13 -16.17
N GLY A 188 -13.45 19.32 -15.02
CA GLY A 188 -13.44 20.58 -14.27
C GLY A 188 -12.31 20.69 -13.26
N GLY A 189 -12.56 21.45 -12.18
CA GLY A 189 -11.62 21.66 -11.07
C GLY A 189 -10.59 22.77 -11.32
N SER A 190 -9.76 23.04 -10.31
CA SER A 190 -8.56 23.85 -10.49
C SER A 190 -7.54 23.02 -11.27
N GLN A 191 -7.05 23.55 -12.39
CA GLN A 191 -6.14 22.85 -13.29
C GLN A 191 -4.78 23.52 -13.34
N ALA A 192 -3.74 22.71 -13.43
CA ALA A 192 -2.38 23.13 -13.71
C ALA A 192 -1.87 22.41 -14.95
N GLU A 193 -1.61 23.17 -16.01
CA GLU A 193 -1.19 22.64 -17.30
C GLU A 193 0.28 22.20 -17.27
N VAL A 194 0.55 21.00 -17.77
CA VAL A 194 1.91 20.50 -17.95
C VAL A 194 2.40 20.97 -19.33
N THR A 195 3.29 21.95 -19.33
CA THR A 195 3.82 22.55 -20.58
C THR A 195 5.16 21.96 -21.02
N GLU A 196 5.89 21.32 -20.12
CA GLU A 196 7.18 20.67 -20.38
C GLU A 196 7.04 19.15 -20.15
N TYR A 197 7.08 18.37 -21.23
CA TYR A 197 7.14 16.92 -21.18
C TYR A 197 8.00 16.36 -22.32
N GLU A 198 8.49 15.15 -22.13
CA GLU A 198 9.33 14.41 -23.07
C GLU A 198 8.85 12.95 -23.12
N ILE A 199 8.69 12.40 -24.32
CA ILE A 199 8.50 10.96 -24.51
C ILE A 199 9.88 10.30 -24.52
N THR A 200 10.17 9.47 -23.52
CA THR A 200 11.47 8.80 -23.37
C THR A 200 11.48 7.40 -23.97
N LYS A 201 10.31 6.77 -24.15
CA LYS A 201 10.17 5.45 -24.75
C LYS A 201 8.83 5.29 -25.49
N GLN A 202 8.89 4.79 -26.72
CA GLN A 202 7.74 4.26 -27.47
C GLN A 202 8.19 3.00 -28.21
N GLU A 203 7.92 1.83 -27.63
CA GLU A 203 8.25 0.54 -28.25
C GLU A 203 6.99 -0.15 -28.75
N HIS A 204 6.87 -0.20 -30.07
CA HIS A 204 5.76 -0.84 -30.76
C HIS A 204 5.94 -2.36 -30.81
N ARG A 205 4.95 -3.10 -30.33
CA ARG A 205 4.91 -4.56 -30.43
C ARG A 205 3.48 -5.07 -30.63
N LYS A 206 3.37 -6.36 -30.96
CA LYS A 206 2.08 -7.05 -30.88
C LYS A 206 1.74 -7.30 -29.41
N ALA A 207 0.45 -7.23 -29.09
CA ALA A 207 -0.04 -7.58 -27.76
C ALA A 207 0.29 -9.05 -27.45
N ASP A 208 0.47 -9.38 -26.16
CA ASP A 208 0.84 -10.73 -25.72
C ASP A 208 -0.25 -11.78 -26.00
N SER A 209 -1.49 -11.33 -26.18
CA SER A 209 -2.61 -12.14 -26.67
C SER A 209 -2.43 -12.63 -28.12
N GLY A 210 -1.43 -12.08 -28.83
CA GLY A 210 -1.25 -12.24 -30.27
C GLY A 210 -2.22 -11.40 -31.12
N LYS A 211 -3.05 -10.58 -30.47
CA LYS A 211 -4.15 -9.81 -31.07
C LYS A 211 -4.06 -8.33 -30.71
N GLY A 212 -3.94 -7.45 -31.71
CA GLY A 212 -3.74 -6.01 -31.49
C GLY A 212 -2.27 -5.57 -31.41
N TYR A 213 -2.07 -4.25 -31.45
CA TYR A 213 -0.78 -3.63 -31.15
C TYR A 213 -0.77 -3.02 -29.75
N VAL A 214 0.41 -2.93 -29.17
CA VAL A 214 0.66 -2.21 -27.92
C VAL A 214 1.92 -1.38 -28.12
N THR A 215 1.90 -0.15 -27.62
CA THR A 215 3.11 0.66 -27.48
C THR A 215 3.47 0.68 -26.00
N ASP A 216 4.58 0.08 -25.61
CA ASP A 216 5.10 0.30 -24.27
C ASP A 216 5.63 1.74 -24.21
N SER A 217 5.09 2.53 -23.30
CA SER A 217 5.32 3.97 -23.25
C SER A 217 5.98 4.39 -21.94
N GLU A 218 7.03 5.19 -22.06
CA GLU A 218 7.61 5.95 -20.95
C GLU A 218 7.65 7.41 -21.37
N MET A 219 7.24 8.28 -20.48
CA MET A 219 7.38 9.71 -20.65
C MET A 219 7.76 10.37 -19.34
N LYS A 220 8.34 11.56 -19.43
CA LYS A 220 8.62 12.40 -18.27
C LYS A 220 7.92 13.72 -18.45
N PHE A 221 7.42 14.28 -17.36
CA PHE A 221 6.90 15.63 -17.36
C PHE A 221 7.41 16.42 -16.17
N LYS A 222 7.46 17.73 -16.34
CA LYS A 222 7.86 18.65 -15.29
C LYS A 222 6.62 19.14 -14.55
N ILE A 223 6.64 19.05 -13.23
CA ILE A 223 5.49 19.48 -12.41
C ILE A 223 5.28 20.98 -12.60
N PRO A 224 4.07 21.43 -12.98
CA PRO A 224 3.76 22.84 -13.12
C PRO A 224 3.59 23.52 -11.75
N GLU A 225 3.64 24.85 -11.73
CA GLU A 225 3.18 25.62 -10.59
C GLU A 225 1.68 25.38 -10.38
N MET A 226 1.29 25.02 -9.14
CA MET A 226 -0.10 24.70 -8.81
C MET A 226 -0.47 25.16 -7.39
N SER A 227 -1.73 25.57 -7.22
CA SER A 227 -2.26 26.13 -5.95
C SER A 227 -2.99 25.10 -5.08
N PHE A 228 -2.86 23.82 -5.40
CA PHE A 228 -3.52 22.71 -4.73
C PHE A 228 -2.50 21.56 -4.61
N ASP A 229 -2.70 20.66 -3.65
CA ASP A 229 -1.72 19.63 -3.32
C ASP A 229 -1.86 18.36 -4.17
N GLY A 230 -3.03 18.13 -4.77
CA GLY A 230 -3.25 16.93 -5.57
C GLY A 230 -4.67 16.78 -6.07
N GLY A 231 -4.93 15.61 -6.63
CA GLY A 231 -6.17 15.20 -7.28
C GLY A 231 -5.84 14.15 -8.33
N THR A 232 -5.92 14.51 -9.60
CA THR A 232 -5.74 13.57 -10.72
C THR A 232 -4.79 14.15 -11.77
N LEU A 233 -3.78 13.39 -12.15
CA LEU A 233 -3.02 13.57 -13.39
C LEU A 233 -3.89 13.08 -14.55
N VAL A 234 -4.12 13.98 -15.51
CA VAL A 234 -4.88 13.71 -16.73
C VAL A 234 -3.94 13.77 -17.93
N ILE A 235 -3.93 12.70 -18.72
CA ILE A 235 -3.25 12.65 -20.02
C ILE A 235 -4.34 12.43 -21.06
N GLU A 236 -4.64 13.45 -21.85
CA GLU A 236 -5.61 13.38 -22.94
C GLU A 236 -4.88 12.94 -24.20
N CYS A 237 -5.21 11.73 -24.69
CA CYS A 237 -4.73 11.24 -25.97
C CYS A 237 -5.89 11.21 -26.98
N ALA A 238 -5.57 11.20 -28.27
CA ALA A 238 -6.59 11.12 -29.33
C ALA A 238 -7.55 9.92 -29.16
N ALA A 239 -7.04 8.79 -28.64
CA ALA A 239 -7.82 7.57 -28.38
C ALA A 239 -8.67 7.64 -27.10
N GLY A 240 -8.34 8.51 -26.15
CA GLY A 240 -9.03 8.65 -24.87
C GLY A 240 -8.15 9.22 -23.76
N ASN A 241 -8.73 9.37 -22.56
CA ASN A 241 -8.08 10.01 -21.43
C ASN A 241 -7.56 8.97 -20.43
N VAL A 242 -6.37 9.21 -19.90
CA VAL A 242 -5.87 8.54 -18.69
C VAL A 242 -6.12 9.41 -17.48
N LEU A 243 -6.63 8.81 -16.42
CA LEU A 243 -6.82 9.43 -15.10
C LEU A 243 -5.98 8.66 -14.08
N TYR A 244 -5.03 9.33 -13.44
CA TYR A 244 -4.16 8.72 -12.43
C TYR A 244 -4.09 9.58 -11.16
N PRO A 245 -4.37 9.04 -9.96
CA PRO A 245 -4.27 9.80 -8.71
C PRO A 245 -2.88 10.41 -8.52
N PHE A 246 -2.83 11.71 -8.25
CA PHE A 246 -1.57 12.45 -8.16
C PHE A 246 -1.61 13.43 -6.99
N THR A 247 -0.61 13.36 -6.12
CA THR A 247 -0.38 14.32 -5.04
C THR A 247 1.07 14.78 -5.04
N LEU A 248 1.30 15.98 -4.51
CA LEU A 248 2.61 16.58 -4.26
C LEU A 248 3.19 16.15 -2.92
N SER A 249 2.35 15.98 -1.89
CA SER A 249 2.81 15.67 -0.54
C SER A 249 2.25 14.35 -0.02
N LEU A 250 2.93 13.78 0.97
CA LEU A 250 2.48 12.58 1.66
C LEU A 250 1.90 12.98 3.01
N ALA A 251 0.97 12.17 3.52
CA ALA A 251 0.57 12.25 4.91
C ALA A 251 1.81 12.01 5.81
N PRO A 252 1.91 12.69 6.96
CA PRO A 252 3.02 12.48 7.87
C PRO A 252 3.05 11.03 8.36
N PRO A 253 4.24 10.48 8.64
CA PRO A 253 4.37 9.16 9.23
C PRO A 253 3.76 9.16 10.64
N GLU A 254 3.26 8.00 11.07
CA GLU A 254 2.70 7.80 12.41
C GLU A 254 3.33 6.55 13.02
N ILE A 255 3.89 6.64 14.23
CA ILE A 255 4.33 5.45 14.99
C ILE A 255 3.18 5.09 15.93
N LEU A 256 2.62 3.90 15.74
CA LEU A 256 1.57 3.36 16.61
C LEU A 256 2.17 2.53 17.74
N LYS A 257 3.23 1.76 17.43
CA LYS A 257 3.82 0.82 18.38
C LYS A 257 5.27 0.49 18.05
N VAL A 258 6.04 0.22 19.10
CA VAL A 258 7.35 -0.44 19.02
C VAL A 258 7.29 -1.76 19.81
N SER A 259 7.89 -2.81 19.25
CA SER A 259 7.97 -4.14 19.89
C SER A 259 8.62 -4.09 21.27
N THR A 260 9.74 -3.39 21.40
CA THR A 260 10.40 -3.05 22.67
C THR A 260 10.91 -1.61 22.63
N ASP A 261 10.99 -0.96 23.79
CA ASP A 261 11.59 0.36 23.97
C ASP A 261 13.11 0.30 24.21
N MET A 262 13.67 -0.89 24.46
CA MET A 262 15.08 -1.09 24.82
C MET A 262 15.60 -2.43 24.27
N PRO A 263 15.65 -2.61 22.94
CA PRO A 263 16.09 -3.85 22.32
C PRO A 263 17.55 -4.17 22.65
N ILE A 264 17.83 -5.46 22.89
CA ILE A 264 19.20 -5.98 22.99
C ILE A 264 19.79 -6.12 21.58
N ALA A 265 21.09 -5.84 21.44
CA ALA A 265 21.79 -6.00 20.17
C ALA A 265 21.69 -7.45 19.64
N GLY A 266 21.45 -7.59 18.34
CA GLY A 266 21.22 -8.86 17.66
C GLY A 266 19.75 -9.19 17.42
N GLU A 267 18.83 -8.49 18.08
CA GLU A 267 17.39 -8.74 17.95
C GLU A 267 16.70 -7.88 16.88
N GLU A 268 15.54 -8.35 16.45
CA GLU A 268 14.67 -7.59 15.56
C GLU A 268 13.80 -6.60 16.34
N LEU A 269 13.95 -5.31 16.03
CA LEU A 269 13.06 -4.24 16.46
C LEU A 269 12.01 -3.99 15.37
N ILE A 270 10.75 -4.25 15.69
CA ILE A 270 9.60 -3.91 14.85
C ILE A 270 9.00 -2.57 15.29
N ILE A 271 8.83 -1.65 14.33
CA ILE A 271 8.07 -0.40 14.46
C ILE A 271 6.81 -0.53 13.58
N THR A 272 5.64 -0.48 14.18
CA THR A 272 4.35 -0.53 13.48
C THR A 272 3.71 0.85 13.48
N GLY A 273 3.14 1.24 12.34
CA GLY A 273 2.68 2.59 12.10
C GLY A 273 1.90 2.78 10.81
N LYS A 274 1.93 4.02 10.29
CA LYS A 274 1.32 4.39 9.01
C LYS A 274 2.25 5.31 8.22
N ASN A 275 2.08 5.30 6.90
CA ASN A 275 2.72 6.22 5.96
C ASN A 275 4.27 6.19 6.02
N PHE A 276 4.89 5.02 6.22
CA PHE A 276 6.33 4.85 6.11
C PHE A 276 6.82 4.82 4.65
N VAL A 277 6.29 5.74 3.84
CA VAL A 277 6.59 5.81 2.40
C VAL A 277 7.90 6.55 2.20
N GLN A 278 8.84 5.93 1.48
CA GLN A 278 10.15 6.53 1.19
C GLN A 278 10.86 7.03 2.45
N VAL A 279 11.11 6.13 3.41
CA VAL A 279 11.85 6.46 4.63
C VAL A 279 13.24 6.98 4.26
N ASP A 280 13.50 8.25 4.58
CA ASP A 280 14.75 8.94 4.31
C ASP A 280 15.77 8.71 5.43
N GLU A 281 15.33 8.69 6.69
CA GLU A 281 16.19 8.52 7.86
C GLU A 281 15.43 7.88 9.02
N ILE A 282 16.10 6.98 9.74
CA ILE A 282 15.68 6.54 11.08
C ILE A 282 16.80 6.90 12.05
N LYS A 283 16.42 7.52 13.18
CA LYS A 283 17.36 7.93 14.22
C LYS A 283 16.92 7.42 15.58
N ILE A 284 17.87 6.89 16.35
CA ILE A 284 17.69 6.45 17.74
C ILE A 284 18.62 7.30 18.59
N GLY A 285 18.06 8.30 19.26
CA GLY A 285 18.81 9.32 20.01
C GLY A 285 19.84 10.06 19.15
N ASP A 286 21.12 9.80 19.39
CA ASP A 286 22.25 10.36 18.65
C ASP A 286 22.75 9.46 17.49
N LYS A 287 22.15 8.28 17.28
CA LYS A 287 22.55 7.30 16.27
C LYS A 287 21.62 7.31 15.06
N VAL A 288 22.21 7.31 13.86
CA VAL A 288 21.48 7.13 12.61
C VAL A 288 21.56 5.66 12.21
N VAL A 289 20.41 5.05 11.90
CA VAL A 289 20.31 3.65 11.46
C VAL A 289 20.73 3.56 10.00
N ASN A 290 21.62 2.63 9.66
CA ASN A 290 22.04 2.41 8.27
C ASN A 290 20.90 1.82 7.43
N ALA A 291 20.80 2.22 6.17
CA ALA A 291 19.75 1.76 5.25
C ALA A 291 19.74 0.23 5.00
N GLU A 292 20.87 -0.44 5.20
CA GLU A 292 20.97 -1.91 5.08
C GLU A 292 20.45 -2.66 6.31
N ASP A 293 20.24 -1.96 7.42
CA ASP A 293 19.85 -2.55 8.70
C ASP A 293 18.34 -2.48 8.95
N PHE A 294 17.58 -1.89 8.03
CA PHE A 294 16.13 -1.86 8.11
C PHE A 294 15.46 -2.13 6.78
N GLU A 295 14.24 -2.65 6.86
CA GLU A 295 13.34 -2.86 5.74
C GLU A 295 11.97 -2.26 6.08
N VAL A 296 11.31 -1.70 5.07
CA VAL A 296 9.91 -1.25 5.16
C VAL A 296 9.06 -2.20 4.35
N ASP A 297 7.96 -2.67 4.92
CA ASP A 297 7.06 -3.57 4.21
C ASP A 297 6.35 -2.90 3.02
N GLU A 298 5.79 -3.72 2.12
CA GLU A 298 5.09 -3.22 0.92
C GLU A 298 3.89 -2.34 1.26
N ALA A 299 3.26 -2.57 2.42
CA ALA A 299 2.15 -1.77 2.91
C ALA A 299 2.58 -0.40 3.46
N CYS A 300 3.87 -0.19 3.72
CA CYS A 300 4.42 1.00 4.40
C CYS A 300 3.83 1.21 5.80
N GLU A 301 3.57 0.11 6.51
CA GLU A 301 2.98 0.06 7.86
C GLU A 301 3.93 -0.54 8.90
N ASN A 302 4.96 -1.28 8.47
CA ASN A 302 5.95 -1.87 9.37
C ASN A 302 7.37 -1.58 8.92
N ILE A 303 8.22 -1.24 9.88
CA ILE A 303 9.67 -1.17 9.72
C ILE A 303 10.29 -2.26 10.59
N SER A 304 11.03 -3.18 9.97
CA SER A 304 11.86 -4.18 10.65
C SER A 304 13.30 -3.67 10.71
N ILE A 305 13.89 -3.59 11.91
CA ILE A 305 15.27 -3.19 12.12
C ILE A 305 16.04 -4.34 12.78
N THR A 306 17.15 -4.76 12.18
CA THR A 306 18.11 -5.64 12.88
C THR A 306 18.91 -4.77 13.85
N PHE A 307 18.54 -4.79 15.13
CA PHE A 307 19.12 -3.89 16.13
C PHE A 307 20.59 -4.25 16.39
N LYS A 308 21.50 -3.29 16.28
CA LYS A 308 22.95 -3.50 16.42
C LYS A 308 23.52 -2.64 17.53
N GLU A 309 24.66 -3.04 18.07
CA GLU A 309 25.32 -2.35 19.18
C GLU A 309 25.56 -0.86 18.92
N TYR A 310 25.92 -0.48 17.69
CA TYR A 310 26.16 0.92 17.34
C TYR A 310 24.90 1.80 17.40
N MET A 311 23.71 1.20 17.37
CA MET A 311 22.42 1.88 17.44
C MET A 311 22.03 2.23 18.88
N LYS A 312 22.72 1.66 19.90
CA LYS A 312 22.50 2.05 21.29
C LYS A 312 22.91 3.52 21.47
N PRO A 313 21.98 4.39 21.88
CA PRO A 313 22.27 5.80 22.02
C PRO A 313 23.13 6.07 23.24
N SER A 314 23.87 7.17 23.20
CA SER A 314 24.64 7.67 24.35
C SER A 314 23.68 8.01 25.51
N THR A 315 24.12 7.85 26.77
CA THR A 315 23.24 8.05 27.95
C THR A 315 22.72 9.48 28.11
N ASP A 316 23.41 10.46 27.52
CA ASP A 316 23.05 11.87 27.49
C ASP A 316 22.27 12.28 26.22
N ALA A 317 22.05 11.36 25.29
CA ALA A 317 21.27 11.62 24.09
C ALA A 317 19.78 11.81 24.43
N THR A 318 19.09 12.60 23.62
CA THR A 318 17.63 12.72 23.70
C THR A 318 16.99 11.34 23.44
N PRO A 319 16.18 10.79 24.35
CA PRO A 319 15.70 9.41 24.26
C PRO A 319 14.48 9.30 23.34
N LEU A 320 14.70 9.55 22.05
CA LEU A 320 13.69 9.50 21.01
C LEU A 320 14.10 8.58 19.86
N LEU A 321 13.14 7.84 19.35
CA LEU A 321 13.18 7.24 18.02
C LEU A 321 12.49 8.21 17.08
N SER A 322 13.11 8.54 15.94
CA SER A 322 12.49 9.34 14.88
C SER A 322 12.53 8.62 13.54
N VAL A 323 11.43 8.72 12.80
CA VAL A 323 11.33 8.26 11.40
C VAL A 323 11.00 9.46 10.53
N THR A 324 11.86 9.71 9.54
CA THR A 324 11.74 10.80 8.57
C THR A 324 11.34 10.23 7.22
N THR A 325 10.31 10.80 6.60
CA THR A 325 9.82 10.47 5.25
C THR A 325 9.60 11.77 4.46
N GLY A 326 9.27 11.63 3.18
CA GLY A 326 8.79 12.76 2.37
C GLY A 326 7.52 13.45 2.90
N GLY A 327 6.76 12.79 3.79
CA GLY A 327 5.57 13.37 4.46
C GLY A 327 5.87 14.12 5.76
N GLY A 328 7.10 14.03 6.27
CA GLY A 328 7.53 14.68 7.51
C GLY A 328 8.24 13.74 8.48
N VAL A 329 8.33 14.16 9.74
CA VAL A 329 9.04 13.44 10.81
C VAL A 329 8.05 13.08 11.91
N VAL A 330 8.13 11.83 12.38
CA VAL A 330 7.44 11.36 13.59
C VAL A 330 8.45 10.94 14.63
N THR A 331 8.14 11.17 15.91
CA THR A 331 8.98 10.76 17.04
C THR A 331 8.17 10.03 18.11
N THR A 332 8.85 9.14 18.84
CA THR A 332 8.31 8.51 20.06
C THR A 332 9.43 8.34 21.10
N GLY A 333 9.07 8.27 22.38
CA GLY A 333 10.01 7.96 23.46
C GLY A 333 10.65 6.59 23.24
N PHE A 334 11.98 6.51 23.26
CA PHE A 334 12.71 5.29 22.96
C PHE A 334 14.08 5.26 23.61
N TYR A 335 14.51 4.09 24.08
CA TYR A 335 15.81 3.84 24.72
C TYR A 335 16.12 4.82 25.87
N ASN A 336 15.13 5.07 26.73
CA ASN A 336 15.27 6.02 27.84
C ASN A 336 15.90 5.35 29.07
N TYR A 337 17.21 5.52 29.25
CA TYR A 337 17.94 4.98 30.41
C TYR A 337 17.40 5.42 31.77
N SER A 338 16.73 6.57 31.88
CA SER A 338 16.14 7.04 33.14
C SER A 338 14.95 6.20 33.61
N THR A 339 14.47 5.27 32.79
CA THR A 339 13.41 4.31 33.17
C THR A 339 13.93 3.10 33.92
N ILE A 340 15.22 2.79 33.80
CA ILE A 340 15.85 1.62 34.41
C ILE A 340 15.92 1.82 35.93
N ILE A 341 15.31 0.89 36.66
CA ILE A 341 15.39 0.83 38.11
C ILE A 341 16.49 -0.15 38.57
N TYR A 342 16.78 -1.19 37.78
CA TYR A 342 17.83 -2.15 38.07
C TYR A 342 18.30 -2.87 36.80
N GLY A 343 19.62 -2.82 36.53
CA GLY A 343 20.27 -3.49 35.40
C GLY A 343 21.33 -4.48 35.86
N PHE A 344 21.20 -5.03 37.07
CA PHE A 344 22.10 -6.08 37.61
C PHE A 344 23.57 -5.68 37.75
N GLU A 345 23.87 -4.38 37.79
CA GLU A 345 25.22 -3.88 38.00
C GLU A 345 25.53 -3.66 39.49
N ASP A 346 26.81 -3.83 39.84
CA ASP A 346 27.29 -3.68 41.21
C ASP A 346 27.00 -2.27 41.76
N GLY A 347 26.48 -2.23 43.00
CA GLY A 347 26.22 -0.98 43.73
C GLY A 347 24.92 -0.26 43.36
N GLN A 348 24.12 -0.76 42.41
CA GLN A 348 22.81 -0.17 42.09
C GLN A 348 21.76 -0.40 43.19
N ALA A 349 21.79 -1.57 43.83
CA ALA A 349 20.84 -1.99 44.86
C ALA A 349 21.48 -3.00 45.82
N THR A 350 20.80 -3.31 46.93
CA THR A 350 21.25 -4.30 47.91
C THR A 350 20.40 -5.57 47.81
N ASN A 351 21.04 -6.73 47.63
CA ASN A 351 20.34 -8.01 47.76
C ASN A 351 19.79 -8.12 49.20
N ASN A 352 18.53 -8.52 49.33
CA ASN A 352 17.84 -8.57 50.62
C ASN A 352 18.33 -9.72 51.54
N GLY A 353 19.25 -10.57 51.05
CA GLY A 353 19.93 -11.60 51.83
C GLY A 353 19.12 -12.88 52.03
N TRP A 354 18.10 -13.11 51.20
CA TRP A 354 17.26 -14.31 51.23
C TRP A 354 17.71 -15.29 50.14
N GLY A 355 17.83 -16.56 50.52
CA GLY A 355 18.46 -17.59 49.67
C GLY A 355 17.54 -18.21 48.62
N GLY A 356 18.20 -18.77 47.60
CA GLY A 356 17.62 -19.16 46.32
C GLY A 356 17.81 -18.01 45.34
N ASP A 357 19.02 -17.80 44.85
CA ASP A 357 19.34 -16.70 43.92
C ASP A 357 19.57 -17.23 42.50
N PRO A 358 19.17 -16.49 41.45
CA PRO A 358 19.67 -16.76 40.10
C PRO A 358 21.16 -16.45 40.05
N SER A 359 21.83 -16.94 39.02
CA SER A 359 23.17 -16.46 38.70
C SER A 359 23.07 -15.07 38.05
N TYR A 360 24.03 -14.20 38.36
CA TYR A 360 24.21 -12.93 37.68
C TYR A 360 25.43 -13.06 36.79
N GLU A 361 25.22 -13.01 35.48
CA GLU A 361 26.18 -13.43 34.48
C GLU A 361 26.32 -12.38 33.37
N THR A 362 27.39 -12.50 32.59
CA THR A 362 27.56 -11.83 31.30
C THR A 362 27.80 -12.89 30.23
N THR A 363 27.74 -12.54 28.95
CA THR A 363 27.93 -13.48 27.84
C THR A 363 29.18 -13.18 27.02
N ASP A 364 29.83 -14.23 26.53
CA ASP A 364 30.91 -14.16 25.53
C ASP A 364 30.41 -14.38 24.09
N GLY A 365 29.09 -14.57 23.92
CA GLY A 365 28.45 -14.84 22.65
C GLY A 365 28.47 -16.29 22.17
N SER A 366 29.02 -17.22 22.95
CA SER A 366 29.09 -18.64 22.58
C SER A 366 27.82 -19.43 22.95
N THR A 367 27.10 -18.99 23.98
CA THR A 367 25.85 -19.60 24.46
C THR A 367 24.75 -18.56 24.63
N ALA A 368 23.49 -19.01 24.56
CA ALA A 368 22.34 -18.18 24.87
C ALA A 368 22.54 -17.47 26.24
N PRO A 369 22.20 -16.18 26.35
CA PRO A 369 21.40 -15.39 25.40
C PRO A 369 22.21 -14.77 24.23
N PHE A 370 23.48 -15.13 24.05
CA PHE A 370 24.43 -14.67 23.01
C PHE A 370 24.80 -13.17 23.04
N THR A 371 23.87 -12.31 23.43
CA THR A 371 24.07 -10.88 23.65
C THR A 371 23.30 -10.45 24.91
N CYS A 372 23.74 -9.38 25.56
CA CYS A 372 23.11 -8.78 26.74
C CYS A 372 23.59 -7.34 26.95
N ASP A 373 22.95 -6.61 27.87
CA ASP A 373 23.38 -5.29 28.32
C ASP A 373 24.14 -5.40 29.64
N GLY A 374 25.45 -5.65 29.57
CA GLY A 374 26.26 -5.81 30.77
C GLY A 374 25.99 -7.15 31.46
N ASN A 375 25.47 -7.10 32.69
CA ASN A 375 25.08 -8.28 33.46
C ASN A 375 23.57 -8.55 33.37
N PHE A 376 23.18 -9.84 33.36
CA PHE A 376 21.80 -10.29 33.40
C PHE A 376 21.58 -11.32 34.52
N ALA A 377 20.33 -11.46 34.97
CA ALA A 377 19.95 -12.54 35.88
C ALA A 377 19.53 -13.78 35.10
N HIS A 378 20.05 -14.95 35.47
CA HIS A 378 19.78 -16.22 34.82
C HIS A 378 19.13 -17.21 35.78
N PHE A 379 17.87 -17.55 35.50
CA PHE A 379 17.14 -18.61 36.19
C PHE A 379 17.38 -19.92 35.47
N ASN A 380 18.27 -20.75 36.02
CA ASN A 380 18.58 -22.09 35.49
C ASN A 380 18.27 -23.17 36.53
N ILE A 381 17.08 -23.75 36.43
CA ILE A 381 16.54 -24.75 37.35
C ILE A 381 16.15 -25.97 36.51
N PRO A 382 16.97 -27.03 36.48
CA PRO A 382 16.74 -28.20 35.63
C PRO A 382 15.41 -28.93 35.91
N ALA A 383 14.91 -28.85 37.14
CA ALA A 383 13.68 -29.49 37.59
C ALA A 383 13.14 -28.79 38.83
N GLU A 384 11.99 -28.13 38.72
CA GLU A 384 11.27 -27.51 39.84
C GLU A 384 9.89 -28.15 40.04
N GLY A 385 9.58 -28.58 41.27
CA GLY A 385 8.26 -29.05 41.67
C GLY A 385 8.12 -29.07 43.18
N GLN A 386 6.89 -28.89 43.67
CA GLN A 386 6.55 -28.73 45.09
C GLN A 386 7.46 -27.73 45.84
N GLN A 387 7.85 -26.66 45.15
CA GLN A 387 8.71 -25.59 45.65
C GLN A 387 7.88 -24.32 45.87
N TRP A 388 7.80 -23.87 47.12
CA TRP A 388 7.12 -22.63 47.52
C TRP A 388 8.10 -21.50 47.86
N TRP A 389 9.39 -21.81 47.99
CA TRP A 389 10.49 -20.87 48.20
C TRP A 389 11.58 -21.12 47.14
N GLY A 390 11.25 -20.85 45.88
CA GLY A 390 12.14 -21.07 44.74
C GLY A 390 13.16 -19.95 44.55
N THR A 391 13.94 -20.06 43.48
CA THR A 391 14.93 -19.05 43.05
C THR A 391 14.27 -17.69 42.87
N MET A 392 14.94 -16.60 43.27
CA MET A 392 14.39 -15.25 43.23
C MET A 392 15.45 -14.17 43.01
N ILE A 393 15.04 -13.12 42.31
CA ILE A 393 15.67 -11.80 42.42
C ILE A 393 14.95 -11.11 43.58
N TYR A 394 15.65 -10.75 44.66
CA TYR A 394 15.05 -10.00 45.77
C TYR A 394 15.96 -8.86 46.21
N TYR A 395 15.66 -7.66 45.70
CA TYR A 395 16.49 -6.49 45.92
C TYR A 395 15.71 -5.37 46.59
N ARG A 396 16.42 -4.67 47.47
CA ARG A 396 16.00 -3.39 48.03
C ARG A 396 16.91 -2.30 47.49
N LYS A 397 16.39 -1.08 47.34
CA LYS A 397 17.19 0.05 46.86
C LYS A 397 18.41 0.27 47.76
N ASP A 398 18.17 0.41 49.06
CA ASP A 398 19.19 0.45 50.11
C ASP A 398 18.53 0.33 51.51
N TRP A 399 19.36 0.26 52.55
CA TRP A 399 18.91 0.21 53.95
C TRP A 399 18.56 1.58 54.54
N SER A 400 18.62 2.66 53.75
CA SER A 400 18.31 4.02 54.20
C SER A 400 16.83 4.40 53.98
N GLY A 401 16.02 3.50 53.45
CA GLY A 401 14.60 3.74 53.18
C GLY A 401 14.36 4.57 51.92
N ASN A 402 15.29 4.56 50.97
CA ASN A 402 15.12 5.24 49.69
C ASN A 402 14.28 4.42 48.71
N SER A 403 13.58 5.10 47.82
CA SER A 403 12.95 4.47 46.66
C SER A 403 13.98 4.20 45.57
N PHE A 404 13.79 3.12 44.81
CA PHE A 404 14.32 3.00 43.46
C PHE A 404 14.01 4.26 42.64
N PRO A 405 14.90 4.67 41.73
CA PRO A 405 14.74 5.90 40.96
C PRO A 405 13.60 5.74 39.95
N LEU A 406 12.41 6.23 40.31
CA LEU A 406 11.26 6.22 39.41
C LEU A 406 11.40 7.34 38.35
N PRO A 407 10.98 7.10 37.09
CA PRO A 407 11.00 8.09 36.02
C PRO A 407 10.39 9.44 36.43
N SER A 408 10.92 10.55 35.90
CA SER A 408 10.35 11.88 36.12
C SER A 408 9.01 12.07 35.38
N PHE A 409 8.29 13.15 35.70
CA PHE A 409 7.02 13.48 35.05
C PHE A 409 7.15 13.93 33.59
N ASP A 410 8.37 14.23 33.13
CA ASP A 410 8.64 14.49 31.70
C ASP A 410 8.69 13.19 30.89
N VAL A 411 8.88 12.05 31.57
CA VAL A 411 8.94 10.70 30.96
C VAL A 411 7.61 9.99 31.08
N ILE A 412 6.98 10.02 32.27
CA ILE A 412 5.67 9.42 32.51
C ILE A 412 4.73 10.51 33.06
N PRO A 413 3.60 10.83 32.39
CA PRO A 413 2.68 11.86 32.85
C PRO A 413 2.21 11.62 34.29
N ALA A 414 2.16 12.69 35.10
CA ALA A 414 1.79 12.60 36.51
C ALA A 414 0.40 12.00 36.77
N ASP A 415 -0.53 12.18 35.82
CA ASP A 415 -1.91 11.69 35.82
C ASP A 415 -2.08 10.34 35.11
N ALA A 416 -0.99 9.74 34.59
CA ALA A 416 -1.04 8.42 33.97
C ALA A 416 -1.58 7.40 34.99
N PRO A 417 -2.60 6.61 34.61
CA PRO A 417 -3.20 5.63 35.51
C PRO A 417 -2.31 4.38 35.62
N ALA A 418 -2.29 3.73 36.79
CA ALA A 418 -1.46 2.55 37.08
C ALA A 418 -1.64 1.37 36.09
N GLU A 419 -2.77 1.31 35.37
CA GLU A 419 -3.07 0.33 34.33
C GLU A 419 -2.24 0.53 33.06
N LYS A 420 -1.72 1.75 32.84
CA LYS A 420 -0.89 2.11 31.67
C LYS A 420 0.60 2.21 32.00
N ILE A 421 0.97 1.90 33.24
CA ILE A 421 2.34 1.95 33.74
C ILE A 421 2.76 0.54 34.04
N TYR A 422 3.92 0.14 33.55
CA TYR A 422 4.36 -1.24 33.56
C TYR A 422 5.71 -1.38 34.23
N LEU A 423 5.85 -2.41 35.06
CA LEU A 423 7.15 -3.02 35.32
C LEU A 423 7.53 -3.79 34.06
N ALA A 424 8.59 -3.37 33.40
CA ALA A 424 9.10 -3.97 32.18
C ALA A 424 10.52 -4.50 32.38
N MET A 425 10.88 -5.49 31.58
CA MET A 425 12.22 -6.08 31.54
C MET A 425 12.43 -6.76 30.19
N GLU A 426 13.66 -6.80 29.72
CA GLU A 426 14.01 -7.69 28.62
C GLU A 426 14.09 -9.12 29.16
N VAL A 427 13.52 -10.07 28.43
CA VAL A 427 13.54 -11.49 28.77
C VAL A 427 14.04 -12.32 27.59
N TYR A 428 14.92 -13.28 27.86
CA TYR A 428 15.33 -14.32 26.92
C TYR A 428 14.94 -15.67 27.50
N ASN A 429 13.91 -16.32 26.95
CA ASN A 429 13.56 -17.67 27.38
C ASN A 429 14.39 -18.70 26.58
N ILE A 430 15.35 -19.34 27.25
CA ILE A 430 16.26 -20.33 26.65
C ILE A 430 15.52 -21.64 26.39
N GLY A 431 14.57 -22.00 27.26
CA GLY A 431 13.74 -23.18 27.05
C GLY A 431 12.99 -23.63 28.29
N SER A 432 12.47 -22.69 29.08
CA SER A 432 11.59 -22.98 30.21
C SER A 432 10.36 -23.78 29.76
N ASP A 433 9.81 -24.60 30.65
CA ASP A 433 8.58 -25.35 30.39
C ASP A 433 7.29 -24.55 30.64
N TYR A 434 7.43 -23.25 30.95
CA TYR A 434 6.30 -22.33 31.01
C TYR A 434 5.48 -22.34 29.73
N ASN A 435 4.17 -22.19 29.87
CA ASN A 435 3.22 -22.07 28.75
C ASN A 435 3.17 -23.30 27.81
N LYS A 436 3.69 -24.46 28.22
CA LYS A 436 3.59 -25.72 27.47
C LYS A 436 2.40 -26.53 27.97
N PHE A 437 1.67 -27.13 27.03
CA PHE A 437 0.44 -27.89 27.29
C PHE A 437 0.48 -29.22 26.54
N ASP A 438 -0.16 -30.25 27.09
CA ASP A 438 -0.38 -31.53 26.41
C ASP A 438 -1.51 -31.42 25.37
N ALA A 439 -1.81 -32.54 24.69
CA ALA A 439 -2.84 -32.59 23.64
C ALA A 439 -4.25 -32.28 24.17
N GLU A 440 -4.46 -32.45 25.48
CA GLU A 440 -5.69 -32.19 26.19
C GLU A 440 -5.76 -30.75 26.76
N GLY A 441 -4.74 -29.93 26.51
CA GLY A 441 -4.67 -28.54 26.97
C GLY A 441 -4.33 -28.39 28.45
N VAL A 442 -3.75 -29.41 29.08
CA VAL A 442 -3.29 -29.37 30.48
C VAL A 442 -1.83 -28.88 30.52
N PRO A 443 -1.47 -27.94 31.42
CA PRO A 443 -0.08 -27.51 31.55
C PRO A 443 0.86 -28.69 31.83
N THR A 444 1.91 -28.84 31.03
CA THR A 444 2.96 -29.86 31.25
C THR A 444 3.96 -29.44 32.32
N PHE A 445 3.84 -28.21 32.80
CA PHE A 445 4.55 -27.65 33.94
C PHE A 445 3.62 -26.69 34.67
N THR A 446 3.62 -26.75 35.99
CA THR A 446 2.76 -25.92 36.84
C THR A 446 3.52 -24.79 37.54
N GLY A 447 4.80 -24.56 37.21
CA GLY A 447 5.51 -23.42 37.78
C GLY A 447 4.94 -22.08 37.29
N TYR A 448 5.18 -21.04 38.08
CA TYR A 448 4.83 -19.66 37.77
C TYR A 448 5.83 -18.69 38.41
N LEU A 449 5.74 -17.42 38.02
CA LEU A 449 6.49 -16.34 38.63
C LEU A 449 5.60 -15.53 39.56
N ARG A 450 6.04 -15.39 40.81
CA ARG A 450 5.50 -14.42 41.76
C ARG A 450 6.26 -13.12 41.61
N TYR A 451 5.51 -12.05 41.39
CA TYR A 451 6.01 -10.69 41.45
C TYR A 451 5.57 -10.08 42.77
N MET A 452 6.49 -9.39 43.45
CA MET A 452 6.16 -8.65 44.66
C MET A 452 6.81 -7.28 44.59
N ILE A 453 6.05 -6.27 45.00
CA ILE A 453 6.53 -4.92 45.25
C ILE A 453 6.33 -4.60 46.73
N GLN A 454 7.34 -3.93 47.31
CA GLN A 454 7.24 -3.32 48.62
C GLN A 454 7.47 -1.81 48.46
N PRO A 455 6.49 -0.97 48.82
CA PRO A 455 6.66 0.48 48.79
C PRO A 455 7.47 0.94 50.02
N LEU A 456 7.57 2.26 50.24
CA LEU A 456 8.42 2.82 51.30
C LEU A 456 8.06 2.38 52.73
N ASP A 457 6.83 1.87 52.94
CA ASP A 457 6.38 1.34 54.22
C ASP A 457 6.66 -0.17 54.42
N ASP A 458 7.37 -0.79 53.48
CA ASP A 458 7.73 -2.22 53.45
C ASP A 458 6.54 -3.21 53.36
N SER A 459 5.31 -2.74 53.12
CA SER A 459 4.16 -3.62 52.94
C SER A 459 4.32 -4.56 51.73
N GLU A 460 4.05 -5.85 51.91
CA GLU A 460 4.14 -6.83 50.82
C GLU A 460 2.91 -6.75 49.91
N ASN A 461 3.15 -6.50 48.61
CA ASN A 461 2.12 -6.49 47.59
C ASN A 461 2.49 -7.52 46.52
N GLN A 462 1.81 -8.66 46.53
CA GLN A 462 2.14 -9.83 45.71
C GLN A 462 1.16 -10.00 44.53
N TYR A 463 1.67 -10.52 43.42
CA TYR A 463 0.92 -10.88 42.23
C TYR A 463 1.46 -12.17 41.60
N ASP A 464 0.57 -13.15 41.39
CA ASP A 464 0.91 -14.51 40.94
C ASP A 464 0.33 -14.89 39.56
N ASN A 465 -0.27 -13.92 38.85
CA ASN A 465 -0.83 -14.10 37.50
C ASN A 465 -1.91 -15.19 37.33
N PHE A 466 -2.61 -15.59 38.39
CA PHE A 466 -3.72 -16.55 38.32
C PHE A 466 -5.04 -15.87 37.96
N LYS A 467 -5.80 -16.48 37.05
CA LYS A 467 -7.15 -16.02 36.64
C LYS A 467 -8.19 -16.20 37.74
N ASP A 468 -8.13 -17.32 38.45
CA ASP A 468 -9.04 -17.66 39.54
C ASP A 468 -8.19 -18.06 40.75
N TRP A 469 -8.02 -17.16 41.72
CA TRP A 469 -7.35 -17.50 42.98
C TRP A 469 -8.24 -18.47 43.76
N VAL A 470 -7.70 -19.65 44.10
CA VAL A 470 -8.40 -20.64 44.91
C VAL A 470 -8.02 -20.41 46.38
N PRO A 471 -8.95 -20.03 47.28
CA PRO A 471 -8.64 -19.67 48.66
C PRO A 471 -7.96 -20.77 49.50
N ASP A 472 -8.08 -22.04 49.10
CA ASP A 472 -7.68 -23.21 49.91
C ASP A 472 -6.61 -24.12 49.25
N GLY A 473 -5.84 -23.62 48.26
CA GLY A 473 -4.63 -24.32 47.79
C GLY A 473 -4.30 -24.15 46.31
N TYR A 474 -3.11 -24.61 45.95
CA TYR A 474 -2.61 -24.59 44.57
C TYR A 474 -3.46 -25.51 43.66
N PRO A 475 -4.06 -25.00 42.59
CA PRO A 475 -4.93 -25.80 41.72
C PRO A 475 -4.11 -26.88 41.00
N THR A 476 -4.66 -28.09 40.88
CA THR A 476 -4.04 -29.17 40.08
C THR A 476 -3.94 -28.81 38.59
N LYS A 477 -4.69 -27.79 38.15
CA LYS A 477 -4.71 -27.23 36.78
C LYS A 477 -4.72 -25.71 36.87
N PRO A 478 -3.58 -25.04 37.08
CA PRO A 478 -3.52 -23.59 37.14
C PRO A 478 -4.00 -22.97 35.81
N VAL A 479 -4.74 -21.87 35.92
CA VAL A 479 -5.14 -21.04 34.78
C VAL A 479 -4.55 -19.66 35.01
N PHE A 480 -3.69 -19.23 34.09
CA PHE A 480 -3.04 -17.93 34.16
C PHE A 480 -3.85 -16.88 33.40
N GLU A 481 -3.84 -15.62 33.86
CA GLU A 481 -4.51 -14.51 33.18
C GLU A 481 -3.88 -14.23 31.81
N THR A 482 -2.55 -14.30 31.75
CA THR A 482 -1.72 -14.17 30.55
C THR A 482 -0.65 -15.26 30.54
N LYS A 483 0.04 -15.44 29.40
CA LYS A 483 1.22 -16.30 29.39
C LYS A 483 2.26 -15.78 30.39
N ILE A 484 2.98 -16.70 31.02
CA ILE A 484 4.12 -16.35 31.88
C ILE A 484 5.20 -15.73 31.01
N LEU A 485 5.81 -14.63 31.46
CA LEU A 485 6.79 -13.82 30.71
C LEU A 485 6.21 -13.19 29.44
N ALA A 486 4.90 -12.88 29.40
CA ALA A 486 4.28 -12.30 28.21
C ALA A 486 4.71 -10.85 27.88
N ASP A 487 4.79 -10.53 26.60
CA ASP A 487 4.83 -9.15 26.11
C ASP A 487 3.48 -8.44 26.27
N ALA A 488 3.41 -7.20 25.81
CA ALA A 488 2.20 -6.37 25.92
C ALA A 488 1.00 -6.91 25.13
N ASP A 489 1.22 -7.80 24.15
CA ASP A 489 0.14 -8.45 23.37
C ASP A 489 -0.25 -9.82 23.94
N GLY A 490 0.38 -10.27 25.02
CA GLY A 490 0.15 -11.59 25.61
C GLY A 490 0.96 -12.72 24.97
N ASN A 491 1.95 -12.41 24.13
CA ASN A 491 2.84 -13.40 23.51
C ASN A 491 4.04 -13.69 24.42
N ALA A 492 4.52 -14.93 24.40
CA ALA A 492 5.76 -15.32 25.04
C ALA A 492 6.61 -16.06 24.01
N PHE A 493 7.87 -15.67 23.89
CA PHE A 493 8.79 -16.18 22.88
C PHE A 493 9.92 -17.00 23.53
N GLU A 494 10.51 -17.89 22.75
CA GLU A 494 11.71 -18.67 23.08
C GLU A 494 12.83 -18.32 22.10
N GLY A 495 14.08 -18.32 22.58
CA GLY A 495 15.27 -18.16 21.73
C GLY A 495 15.56 -16.75 21.23
N LYS A 496 14.94 -15.72 21.83
CA LYS A 496 15.19 -14.30 21.54
C LYS A 496 14.93 -13.42 22.74
N TRP A 497 15.56 -12.25 22.81
CA TRP A 497 15.15 -11.18 23.73
C TRP A 497 13.87 -10.50 23.26
N TYR A 498 13.02 -10.17 24.22
CA TYR A 498 11.84 -9.34 24.01
C TYR A 498 11.42 -8.70 25.32
N ARG A 499 10.58 -7.68 25.24
CA ARG A 499 10.07 -6.98 26.41
C ARG A 499 8.91 -7.72 27.04
N HIS A 500 9.12 -8.24 28.25
CA HIS A 500 8.04 -8.63 29.16
C HIS A 500 7.49 -7.40 29.88
N VAL A 501 6.17 -7.33 30.06
CA VAL A 501 5.51 -6.24 30.81
C VAL A 501 4.52 -6.77 31.83
N LEU A 502 4.42 -6.06 32.96
CA LEU A 502 3.45 -6.31 34.02
C LEU A 502 2.84 -4.97 34.49
N PRO A 503 1.52 -4.74 34.33
CA PRO A 503 0.90 -3.49 34.78
C PRO A 503 1.08 -3.27 36.29
N LEU A 504 1.44 -2.06 36.70
CA LEU A 504 1.61 -1.71 38.10
C LEU A 504 0.28 -1.77 38.88
N SER A 505 -0.85 -1.61 38.20
CA SER A 505 -2.19 -1.82 38.77
C SER A 505 -2.42 -3.22 39.35
N LYS A 506 -1.60 -4.21 38.99
CA LYS A 506 -1.65 -5.57 39.58
C LYS A 506 -1.21 -5.61 41.04
N PHE A 507 -0.50 -4.59 41.53
CA PHE A 507 -0.07 -4.49 42.92
C PHE A 507 -1.05 -3.63 43.72
N ASN A 508 -1.58 -4.17 44.81
CA ASN A 508 -2.58 -3.48 45.65
C ASN A 508 -2.13 -2.10 46.14
N CYS A 509 -0.83 -1.89 46.37
CA CYS A 509 -0.28 -0.59 46.75
C CYS A 509 -0.38 0.48 45.65
N TYR A 510 -0.56 0.09 44.39
CA TYR A 510 -0.63 0.99 43.22
C TYR A 510 -1.96 0.93 42.48
N ALA A 511 -2.79 -0.10 42.69
CA ALA A 511 -4.09 -0.23 42.07
C ALA A 511 -4.96 1.03 42.24
N GLY A 512 -5.48 1.57 41.14
CA GLY A 512 -6.33 2.77 41.12
C GLY A 512 -5.59 4.10 41.39
N LYS A 513 -4.26 4.10 41.48
CA LYS A 513 -3.45 5.32 41.66
C LYS A 513 -3.02 5.92 40.33
N THR A 514 -2.76 7.21 40.34
CA THR A 514 -2.01 7.91 39.27
C THR A 514 -0.50 7.75 39.48
N TYR A 515 0.30 8.06 38.46
CA TYR A 515 1.75 7.97 38.57
C TYR A 515 2.33 8.86 39.67
N SER A 516 1.79 10.07 39.86
CA SER A 516 2.25 10.95 40.95
C SER A 516 2.02 10.36 42.34
N GLU A 517 0.94 9.62 42.52
CA GLU A 517 0.64 8.89 43.76
C GLU A 517 1.53 7.63 43.90
N ILE A 518 1.87 6.95 42.80
CA ILE A 518 2.85 5.86 42.78
C ILE A 518 4.23 6.38 43.19
N VAL A 519 4.68 7.51 42.62
CA VAL A 519 5.95 8.16 43.00
C VAL A 519 5.98 8.50 44.48
N THR A 520 4.86 9.00 45.03
CA THR A 520 4.72 9.29 46.47
C THR A 520 4.76 8.02 47.33
N THR A 521 4.14 6.94 46.84
CA THR A 521 4.13 5.62 47.50
C THR A 521 5.53 4.99 47.49
N GLY A 522 6.29 5.25 46.42
CA GLY A 522 7.65 4.78 46.18
C GLY A 522 7.75 3.28 45.94
N LEU A 523 8.95 2.85 45.56
CA LEU A 523 9.33 1.46 45.33
C LEU A 523 10.61 1.19 46.14
N ASN A 524 10.50 0.55 47.31
CA ASN A 524 11.68 0.24 48.13
C ASN A 524 12.31 -1.08 47.72
N GLN A 525 11.48 -2.11 47.49
CA GLN A 525 11.94 -3.45 47.18
C GLN A 525 11.09 -4.07 46.08
N PHE A 526 11.69 -4.94 45.28
CA PHE A 526 10.97 -5.80 44.36
C PHE A 526 11.49 -7.23 44.47
N ARG A 527 10.60 -8.18 44.18
CA ARG A 527 10.95 -9.59 44.10
C ARG A 527 10.31 -10.25 42.90
N ILE A 528 11.10 -11.02 42.17
CA ILE A 528 10.66 -11.91 41.09
C ILE A 528 11.10 -13.31 41.49
N GLN A 529 10.14 -14.20 41.76
CA GLN A 529 10.39 -15.50 42.38
C GLN A 529 9.75 -16.62 41.58
N SER A 530 10.54 -17.65 41.27
CA SER A 530 10.02 -18.94 40.78
C SER A 530 9.30 -19.70 41.87
N ILE A 531 8.12 -20.23 41.53
CA ILE A 531 7.29 -21.03 42.42
C ILE A 531 6.66 -22.16 41.62
N ASN A 532 6.70 -23.38 42.15
CA ASN A 532 5.86 -24.49 41.68
C ASN A 532 5.29 -25.24 42.87
N GLN A 533 4.11 -24.86 43.36
CA GLN A 533 3.47 -25.60 44.46
C GLN A 533 2.82 -26.92 43.99
N GLY A 534 2.76 -27.14 42.67
CA GLY A 534 2.22 -28.36 42.06
C GLY A 534 3.22 -29.51 42.03
N THR A 535 2.72 -30.71 41.71
CA THR A 535 3.53 -31.93 41.58
C THR A 535 4.09 -32.14 40.17
N VAL A 536 3.65 -31.35 39.19
CA VAL A 536 4.12 -31.46 37.80
C VAL A 536 5.44 -30.70 37.69
N VAL A 537 6.53 -31.47 37.65
CA VAL A 537 7.90 -30.95 37.59
C VAL A 537 8.21 -30.47 36.17
N GLY A 538 8.93 -29.36 36.06
CA GLY A 538 9.43 -28.86 34.77
C GLY A 538 10.69 -28.03 34.93
N LYS A 539 11.32 -27.69 33.80
CA LYS A 539 12.53 -26.88 33.73
C LYS A 539 12.19 -25.39 33.72
N ILE A 540 12.99 -24.58 34.41
CA ILE A 540 12.99 -23.11 34.28
C ILE A 540 14.36 -22.70 33.76
N ASP A 541 14.38 -21.95 32.67
CA ASP A 541 15.59 -21.62 31.91
C ASP A 541 15.35 -20.32 31.11
N PHE A 542 15.57 -19.19 31.76
CA PHE A 542 15.40 -17.85 31.17
C PHE A 542 16.32 -16.80 31.80
N CYS A 543 16.59 -15.75 31.03
CA CYS A 543 17.37 -14.59 31.46
C CYS A 543 16.49 -13.35 31.57
N LEU A 544 16.83 -12.43 32.48
CA LEU A 544 16.21 -11.12 32.63
C LEU A 544 17.27 -10.03 32.62
N ASP A 545 16.96 -8.91 31.96
CA ASP A 545 17.81 -7.73 31.89
C ASP A 545 16.95 -6.44 31.90
N ASN A 546 17.56 -5.29 32.17
CA ASN A 546 16.96 -3.96 32.05
C ASN A 546 15.60 -3.81 32.76
N ILE A 547 15.51 -4.11 34.07
CA ILE A 547 14.29 -3.91 34.86
C ILE A 547 14.01 -2.42 34.95
N ARG A 548 12.81 -2.01 34.51
CA ARG A 548 12.44 -0.61 34.32
C ARG A 548 10.96 -0.34 34.51
N ILE A 549 10.61 0.93 34.71
CA ILE A 549 9.23 1.42 34.78
C ILE A 549 8.93 2.25 33.54
N ILE A 550 7.93 1.83 32.76
CA ILE A 550 7.58 2.47 31.48
C ILE A 550 6.10 2.83 31.42
N TYR A 551 5.77 3.74 30.51
CA TYR A 551 4.41 4.16 30.21
C TYR A 551 4.04 3.72 28.78
N ILE A 552 2.92 3.01 28.66
CA ILE A 552 2.35 2.62 27.37
C ILE A 552 0.92 3.22 27.32
N PRO A 553 0.71 4.31 26.56
CA PRO A 553 -0.51 5.13 26.61
C PRO A 553 -1.77 4.46 26.08
#